data_AF-A0A4Q0S8E5-F1
#
_entry.id   AF-A0A4Q0S8E5-F1
#
_cell.length_a   1.000
_cell.length_b   1.000
_cell.length_c   1.000
_cell.angle_alpha   90.00
_cell.angle_beta   90.00
_cell.angle_gamma   90.00
#
_symmetry.space_group_name_H-M   'P 1'
#
loop_
_entity.id
_entity.type
_entity.pdbx_description
1 polymer ?
#
loop_
_entity_poly.entity_id
_entity_poly.type
_entity_poly.pdbx_seq_one_letter_code
_entity_poly.pdbx_strand_id
1 'polypeptide(L)'
;MKDDQEEAFEKILSTQLSRNIDFVKFAETKNAALLTFSSAWIIGSINLLTGQSILPLGYNVAFCVALPLFAVAGLICILSFTPQVLARFHQPTDDAKSLLYWEHIADIPVGRYHERVTERYKPGENHSVTERYLNDLCVQISVNARVATRKFTMFNIAAGCVFAAILVLASPPLWWGFRLLQR
;
A
#
# COMPACT_ATOMS: atom_id res chain seq x y z
N MET A 1 -9.88 37.89 9.01
CA MET A 1 -11.07 37.08 8.60
C MET A 1 -10.85 36.30 7.32
N LYS A 2 -10.53 36.94 6.18
CA LYS A 2 -10.25 36.20 4.92
C LYS A 2 -8.96 35.36 5.03
N ASP A 3 -7.93 35.93 5.67
CA ASP A 3 -6.66 35.26 5.97
C ASP A 3 -6.85 34.05 6.88
N ASP A 4 -7.61 34.21 7.97
CA ASP A 4 -7.92 33.12 8.91
C ASP A 4 -8.66 31.94 8.22
N GLN A 5 -9.49 32.22 7.21
CA GLN A 5 -10.16 31.18 6.42
C GLN A 5 -9.19 30.45 5.48
N GLU A 6 -8.26 31.18 4.87
CA GLU A 6 -7.22 30.64 3.99
C GLU A 6 -6.26 29.73 4.78
N GLU A 7 -5.81 30.15 5.96
CA GLU A 7 -4.98 29.33 6.86
C GLU A 7 -5.73 28.09 7.37
N ALA A 8 -6.99 28.24 7.76
CA ALA A 8 -7.81 27.11 8.20
C ALA A 8 -7.96 26.07 7.08
N PHE A 9 -8.18 26.52 5.85
CA PHE A 9 -8.30 25.64 4.69
C PHE A 9 -6.98 24.93 4.36
N GLU A 10 -5.87 25.67 4.34
CA GLU A 10 -4.53 25.10 4.16
C GLU A 10 -4.25 24.01 5.21
N LYS A 11 -4.55 24.30 6.48
CA LYS A 11 -4.36 23.35 7.58
C LYS A 11 -5.15 22.07 7.37
N ILE A 12 -6.39 22.17 6.86
CA ILE A 12 -7.20 20.99 6.52
C ILE A 12 -6.48 20.17 5.42
N LEU A 13 -6.04 20.81 4.33
CA LEU A 13 -5.37 20.11 3.23
C LEU A 13 -4.06 19.46 3.68
N SER A 14 -3.22 20.18 4.40
CA SER A 14 -1.95 19.65 4.95
C SER A 14 -2.20 18.46 5.89
N THR A 15 -3.23 18.54 6.73
CA THR A 15 -3.65 17.42 7.59
C THR A 15 -4.10 16.21 6.77
N GLN A 16 -4.90 16.42 5.72
CA GLN A 16 -5.35 15.33 4.84
C GLN A 16 -4.20 14.69 4.07
N LEU A 17 -3.23 15.49 3.60
CA LEU A 17 -2.03 14.99 2.96
C LEU A 17 -1.23 14.08 3.90
N SER A 18 -1.00 14.54 5.13
CA SER A 18 -0.31 13.76 6.16
C SER A 18 -1.03 12.42 6.43
N ARG A 19 -2.36 12.46 6.61
CA ARG A 19 -3.18 11.24 6.79
C ARG A 19 -3.07 10.27 5.62
N ASN A 20 -3.05 10.76 4.38
CA ASN A 20 -2.93 9.90 3.20
C ASN A 20 -1.54 9.26 3.12
N ILE A 21 -0.48 10.00 3.46
CA ILE A 21 0.88 9.45 3.56
C ILE A 21 0.92 8.35 4.63
N ASP A 22 0.27 8.56 5.78
CA ASP A 22 0.20 7.55 6.82
C ASP A 22 -0.59 6.31 6.39
N PHE A 23 -1.67 6.47 5.63
CA PHE A 23 -2.40 5.34 5.04
C PHE A 23 -1.54 4.54 4.05
N VAL A 24 -0.70 5.19 3.25
CA VAL A 24 0.26 4.51 2.37
C VAL A 24 1.24 3.68 3.21
N LYS A 25 1.86 4.27 4.23
CA LYS A 25 2.79 3.56 5.13
C LYS A 25 2.12 2.39 5.84
N PHE A 26 0.90 2.58 6.34
CA PHE A 26 0.14 1.52 7.00
C PHE A 26 -0.20 0.36 6.05
N ALA A 27 -0.57 0.67 4.80
CA ALA A 27 -0.80 -0.35 3.78
C ALA A 27 0.50 -1.13 3.46
N GLU A 28 1.66 -0.46 3.45
CA GLU A 28 2.97 -1.11 3.30
C GLU A 28 3.30 -2.04 4.46
N THR A 29 3.09 -1.59 5.70
CA THR A 29 3.29 -2.42 6.89
C THR A 29 2.40 -3.67 6.86
N LYS A 30 1.14 -3.54 6.44
CA LYS A 30 0.22 -4.68 6.28
C LYS A 30 0.70 -5.69 5.23
N ASN A 31 1.12 -5.22 4.06
CA ASN A 31 1.65 -6.09 3.01
C ASN A 31 2.97 -6.76 3.45
N ALA A 32 3.84 -6.06 4.18
CA ALA A 32 5.06 -6.62 4.73
C ALA A 32 4.78 -7.73 5.74
N ALA A 33 3.85 -7.49 6.66
CA ALA A 33 3.44 -8.48 7.65
C ALA A 33 2.85 -9.73 6.98
N LEU A 34 1.99 -9.55 5.98
CA LEU A 34 1.36 -10.65 5.25
C LEU A 34 2.38 -11.44 4.40
N LEU A 35 3.37 -10.76 3.82
CA LEU A 35 4.49 -11.40 3.12
C LEU A 35 5.32 -12.27 4.07
N THR A 36 5.72 -11.75 5.23
CA THR A 36 6.47 -12.51 6.25
C THR A 36 5.68 -13.73 6.71
N PHE A 37 4.39 -13.56 6.98
CA PHE A 37 3.50 -14.65 7.37
C PHE A 37 3.41 -15.72 6.27
N SER A 38 3.22 -15.31 5.01
CA SER A 38 3.15 -16.24 3.87
C SER A 38 4.47 -16.98 3.67
N SER A 39 5.60 -16.29 3.78
CA SER A 39 6.94 -16.90 3.68
C SER A 39 7.19 -17.95 4.76
N ALA A 40 6.79 -17.67 6.01
CA ALA A 40 6.90 -18.63 7.10
C ALA A 40 6.08 -19.91 6.82
N TRP A 41 4.86 -19.75 6.31
CA TRP A 41 4.02 -20.89 5.91
C TRP A 41 4.57 -21.67 4.73
N ILE A 42 5.17 -21.00 3.74
CA ILE A 42 5.83 -21.66 2.60
C ILE A 42 6.98 -22.54 3.11
N ILE A 43 7.87 -21.97 3.92
CA ILE A 43 9.02 -22.71 4.48
C ILE A 43 8.53 -23.88 5.35
N GLY A 44 7.55 -23.64 6.23
CA GLY A 44 6.96 -24.68 7.07
C GLY A 44 6.32 -25.81 6.26
N SER A 45 5.58 -25.46 5.20
CA SER A 45 4.94 -26.43 4.31
C SER A 45 5.96 -27.26 3.54
N ILE A 46 7.02 -26.63 3.01
CA ILE A 46 8.10 -27.34 2.32
C ILE A 46 8.76 -28.33 3.27
N ASN A 47 9.17 -27.89 4.47
CA ASN A 47 9.84 -28.74 5.45
C ASN A 47 8.98 -29.95 5.86
N LEU A 48 7.66 -29.76 6.03
CA LEU A 48 6.73 -30.82 6.35
C LEU A 48 6.54 -31.80 5.18
N LEU A 49 6.46 -31.30 3.93
CA LEU A 49 6.29 -32.12 2.73
C LEU A 49 7.54 -32.90 2.34
N THR A 50 8.73 -32.35 2.59
CA THR A 50 10.01 -33.02 2.28
C THR A 50 10.51 -33.90 3.43
N GLY A 51 9.79 -33.91 4.56
CA GLY A 51 10.10 -34.81 5.68
C GLY A 51 9.95 -36.27 5.29
N GLN A 52 10.71 -37.16 5.95
CA GLN A 52 10.67 -38.61 5.68
C GLN A 52 9.39 -39.29 6.20
N SER A 53 8.56 -38.57 6.95
CA SER A 53 7.35 -39.08 7.58
C SER A 53 6.11 -38.77 6.75
N ILE A 54 5.24 -39.77 6.52
CA ILE A 54 3.95 -39.56 5.87
C ILE A 54 3.08 -38.69 6.80
N LEU A 55 2.62 -37.55 6.30
CA LEU A 55 1.73 -36.68 7.08
C LEU A 55 0.38 -37.37 7.33
N PRO A 56 -0.15 -37.35 8.56
CA PRO A 56 -1.42 -37.98 8.89
C PRO A 56 -2.59 -37.30 8.17
N LEU A 57 -3.76 -37.94 8.17
CA LEU A 57 -5.04 -37.34 7.75
C LEU A 57 -5.11 -36.79 6.31
N GLY A 58 -4.14 -37.07 5.44
CA GLY A 58 -4.12 -36.54 4.08
C GLY A 58 -3.58 -35.11 3.96
N TYR A 59 -2.85 -34.63 4.99
CA TYR A 59 -2.23 -33.29 4.98
C TYR A 59 -1.29 -33.06 3.78
N ASN A 60 -0.71 -34.12 3.19
CA ASN A 60 0.08 -34.02 1.95
C ASN A 60 -0.67 -33.26 0.85
N VAL A 61 -1.94 -33.61 0.61
CA VAL A 61 -2.75 -32.99 -0.44
C VAL A 61 -3.11 -31.55 -0.05
N ALA A 62 -3.46 -31.31 1.21
CA ALA A 62 -3.79 -29.98 1.71
C ALA A 62 -2.60 -29.01 1.58
N PHE A 63 -1.39 -29.44 1.95
CA PHE A 63 -0.19 -28.62 1.79
C PHE A 63 0.19 -28.39 0.33
N CYS A 64 0.01 -29.37 -0.57
CA CYS A 64 0.22 -29.18 -2.01
C CYS A 64 -0.71 -28.13 -2.62
N VAL A 65 -1.93 -27.98 -2.09
CA VAL A 65 -2.89 -26.95 -2.55
C VAL A 65 -2.68 -25.61 -1.85
N ALA A 66 -2.35 -25.60 -0.56
CA ALA A 66 -2.13 -24.38 0.21
C ALA A 66 -0.84 -23.63 -0.18
N LEU A 67 0.22 -24.36 -0.55
CA LEU A 67 1.52 -23.77 -0.88
C LEU A 67 1.46 -22.80 -2.08
N PRO A 68 0.83 -23.15 -3.23
CA PRO A 68 0.60 -22.19 -4.32
C PRO A 68 -0.19 -20.95 -3.88
N LEU A 69 -1.18 -21.09 -3.00
CA LEU A 69 -1.98 -19.96 -2.51
C LEU A 69 -1.14 -19.00 -1.67
N PHE A 70 -0.28 -19.51 -0.78
CA PHE A 70 0.68 -18.68 -0.05
C PHE A 70 1.70 -18.02 -0.98
N ALA A 71 2.18 -18.73 -2.01
CA ALA A 71 3.10 -18.17 -2.99
C ALA A 71 2.47 -17.02 -3.80
N VAL A 72 1.22 -17.19 -4.25
CA VAL A 72 0.45 -16.13 -4.93
C VAL A 72 0.23 -14.93 -4.01
N ALA A 73 -0.14 -15.15 -2.75
CA ALA A 73 -0.28 -14.08 -1.76
C ALA A 73 1.03 -13.30 -1.57
N GLY A 74 2.15 -14.02 -1.43
CA GLY A 74 3.48 -13.43 -1.33
C GLY A 74 3.86 -12.60 -2.56
N LEU A 75 3.59 -13.11 -3.76
CA LEU A 75 3.84 -12.39 -5.01
C LEU A 75 3.03 -11.09 -5.09
N ILE A 76 1.74 -11.12 -4.71
CA ILE A 76 0.91 -9.91 -4.67
C ILE A 76 1.48 -8.89 -3.67
N CYS A 77 1.93 -9.33 -2.50
CA CYS A 77 2.57 -8.44 -1.52
C CYS A 77 3.85 -7.80 -2.08
N ILE A 78 4.68 -8.56 -2.80
CA ILE A 78 5.88 -8.04 -3.47
C ILE A 78 5.49 -6.99 -4.53
N LEU A 79 4.48 -7.28 -5.36
CA LEU A 79 3.99 -6.34 -6.38
C LEU A 79 3.36 -5.07 -5.79
N SER A 80 2.89 -5.12 -4.54
CA SER A 80 2.40 -3.94 -3.80
C SER A 80 3.51 -2.96 -3.42
N PHE A 81 4.75 -3.44 -3.28
CA PHE A 81 5.92 -2.58 -3.06
C PHE A 81 6.47 -1.96 -4.34
N THR A 82 6.11 -2.47 -5.52
CA THR A 82 6.60 -1.91 -6.77
C THR A 82 6.16 -0.45 -6.88
N PRO A 83 7.12 0.50 -6.99
CA PRO A 83 6.80 1.90 -7.20
C PRO A 83 6.12 1.98 -8.56
N GLN A 84 4.81 2.20 -8.56
CA GLN A 84 4.19 2.68 -9.79
C GLN A 84 4.65 4.12 -9.91
N VAL A 85 5.64 4.30 -10.78
CA VAL A 85 6.07 5.62 -11.25
C VAL A 85 4.80 6.36 -11.60
N LEU A 86 4.60 7.45 -10.87
CA LEU A 86 3.42 8.31 -10.90
C LEU A 86 3.18 8.97 -12.26
N ALA A 87 4.03 8.66 -13.24
CA ALA A 87 4.05 9.14 -14.62
C ALA A 87 2.71 9.02 -15.38
N ARG A 88 1.72 8.27 -14.87
CA ARG A 88 0.39 8.17 -15.51
C ARG A 88 -0.73 8.95 -14.82
N PHE A 89 -0.50 9.57 -13.66
CA PHE A 89 -1.63 10.06 -12.84
C PHE A 89 -1.87 11.55 -12.79
N HIS A 90 -0.97 12.41 -13.28
CA HIS A 90 -1.30 13.76 -13.74
C HIS A 90 -0.05 14.41 -14.33
N GLN A 91 -0.03 14.65 -15.64
CA GLN A 91 0.66 15.82 -16.15
C GLN A 91 -0.30 16.99 -15.87
N PRO A 92 0.07 18.00 -15.08
CA PRO A 92 -0.71 19.22 -15.05
C PRO A 92 -0.81 19.73 -16.49
N THR A 93 -1.98 20.23 -16.88
CA THR A 93 -2.23 20.87 -18.18
C THR A 93 -1.35 22.10 -18.41
N ASP A 94 -0.64 22.54 -17.37
CA ASP A 94 0.29 23.65 -17.35
C ASP A 94 1.70 23.11 -17.04
N ASP A 95 2.68 23.50 -17.84
CA ASP A 95 4.06 22.97 -17.95
C ASP A 95 4.92 23.12 -16.68
N ALA A 96 4.34 23.64 -15.59
CA ALA A 96 5.04 24.00 -14.37
C ALA A 96 4.99 22.85 -13.34
N LYS A 97 5.99 21.97 -13.39
CA LYS A 97 6.28 20.91 -12.40
C LYS A 97 5.96 21.37 -10.96
N SER A 98 5.10 20.63 -10.25
CA SER A 98 4.77 20.86 -8.84
C SER A 98 6.01 20.86 -7.96
N LEU A 99 6.29 21.95 -7.22
CA LEU A 99 7.48 22.07 -6.36
C LEU A 99 7.31 21.39 -5.00
N LEU A 100 6.15 20.80 -4.71
CA LEU A 100 5.96 20.01 -3.50
C LEU A 100 6.25 18.52 -3.75
N TYR A 101 6.21 18.07 -5.01
CA TYR A 101 6.32 16.65 -5.35
C TYR A 101 7.79 16.24 -5.47
N TRP A 102 8.21 15.25 -4.67
CA TRP A 102 9.62 14.88 -4.51
C TRP A 102 10.34 14.53 -5.83
N GLU A 103 9.67 13.90 -6.78
CA GLU A 103 10.25 13.56 -8.09
C GLU A 103 10.54 14.83 -8.91
N HIS A 104 9.63 15.81 -8.87
CA HIS A 104 9.84 17.10 -9.53
C HIS A 104 10.91 17.94 -8.82
N ILE A 105 10.99 17.87 -7.49
CA ILE A 105 12.04 18.55 -6.71
C ILE A 105 13.41 17.96 -7.04
N ALA A 106 13.52 16.64 -7.24
CA ALA A 106 14.78 15.98 -7.58
C ALA A 106 15.41 16.49 -8.88
N ASP A 107 14.60 17.02 -9.81
CA ASP A 107 15.06 17.63 -11.06
C ASP A 107 15.55 19.08 -10.91
N ILE A 108 15.41 19.70 -9.73
CA ILE A 108 15.73 21.11 -9.50
C ILE A 108 17.09 21.23 -8.80
N PRO A 109 18.05 22.01 -9.35
CA PRO A 109 19.30 22.30 -8.66
C PRO A 109 19.05 22.96 -7.31
N VAL A 110 19.73 22.49 -6.26
CA VAL A 110 19.56 22.95 -4.86
C VAL A 110 19.61 24.48 -4.75
N GLY A 111 20.55 25.13 -5.44
CA GLY A 111 20.71 26.59 -5.43
C GLY A 111 19.54 27.38 -6.04
N ARG A 112 18.66 26.74 -6.81
CA ARG A 112 17.47 27.36 -7.43
C ARG A 112 16.16 26.97 -6.76
N TYR A 113 16.17 25.97 -5.86
CA TYR A 113 14.94 25.49 -5.24
C TYR A 113 14.27 26.57 -4.38
N HIS A 114 15.03 27.25 -3.52
CA HIS A 114 14.50 28.32 -2.66
C HIS A 114 13.88 29.46 -3.47
N GLU A 115 14.55 29.90 -4.53
CA GLU A 115 14.05 30.94 -5.44
C GLU A 115 12.70 30.53 -6.06
N ARG A 116 12.63 29.32 -6.64
CA ARG A 116 11.40 28.84 -7.29
C ARG A 116 10.24 28.62 -6.32
N VAL A 117 10.52 28.12 -5.12
CA VAL A 117 9.50 27.95 -4.07
C VAL A 117 8.97 29.30 -3.62
N THR A 118 9.86 30.28 -3.43
CA THR A 118 9.48 31.64 -3.06
C THR A 118 8.64 32.28 -4.15
N GLU A 119 9.06 32.19 -5.41
CA GLU A 119 8.31 32.75 -6.55
C GLU A 119 6.91 32.11 -6.70
N ARG A 120 6.79 30.79 -6.49
CA ARG A 120 5.54 30.07 -6.74
C ARG A 120 4.56 30.10 -5.57
N TYR A 121 5.05 30.12 -4.33
CA TYR A 121 4.21 29.89 -3.15
C TYR A 121 4.19 31.02 -2.13
N LYS A 122 5.13 31.99 -2.19
CA LYS A 122 5.10 33.12 -1.27
C LYS A 122 3.85 33.96 -1.54
N PRO A 123 2.94 34.10 -0.58
CA PRO A 123 1.72 34.87 -0.79
C PRO A 123 2.00 36.38 -0.80
N GLY A 124 1.08 37.15 -1.38
CA GLY A 124 1.12 38.62 -1.36
C GLY A 124 0.62 39.21 -0.04
N GLU A 125 0.69 40.54 0.13
CA GLU A 125 0.44 41.25 1.41
C GLU A 125 -0.96 41.03 2.04
N ASN A 126 -1.93 40.48 1.32
CA ASN A 126 -3.32 40.27 1.79
C ASN A 126 -3.80 38.81 1.71
N HIS A 127 -2.86 37.86 1.59
CA HIS A 127 -3.15 36.43 1.52
C HIS A 127 -2.18 35.67 2.41
N SER A 128 -2.66 34.61 3.05
CA SER A 128 -1.81 33.69 3.81
C SER A 128 -1.28 32.55 2.94
N VAL A 129 -1.95 32.25 1.81
CA VAL A 129 -1.56 31.17 0.91
C VAL A 129 -1.79 31.50 -0.55
N THR A 130 -1.04 30.85 -1.43
CA THR A 130 -1.23 30.95 -2.88
C THR A 130 -2.19 29.86 -3.38
N GLU A 131 -3.09 30.18 -4.31
CA GLU A 131 -3.98 29.19 -4.93
C GLU A 131 -3.21 28.01 -5.56
N ARG A 132 -2.06 28.30 -6.19
CA ARG A 132 -1.16 27.27 -6.74
C ARG A 132 -0.67 26.29 -5.68
N TYR A 133 -0.35 26.77 -4.47
CA TYR A 133 0.07 25.91 -3.37
C TYR A 133 -1.07 24.99 -2.91
N LEU A 134 -2.29 25.53 -2.76
CA LEU A 134 -3.47 24.73 -2.42
C LEU A 134 -3.79 23.67 -3.49
N ASN A 135 -3.65 24.03 -4.78
CA ASN A 135 -3.84 23.09 -5.88
C ASN A 135 -2.77 21.98 -5.86
N ASP A 136 -1.50 22.34 -5.66
CA ASP A 136 -0.41 21.38 -5.53
C ASP A 136 -0.65 20.41 -4.32
N LEU A 137 -1.18 20.90 -3.19
CA LEU A 137 -1.61 20.04 -2.08
C LEU A 137 -2.74 19.08 -2.48
N CYS A 138 -3.78 19.56 -3.16
CA CYS A 138 -4.88 18.72 -3.64
C CYS A 138 -4.41 17.60 -4.58
N VAL A 139 -3.48 17.92 -5.50
CA VAL A 139 -2.86 16.92 -6.38
C VAL A 139 -2.16 15.84 -5.55
N GLN A 140 -1.36 16.23 -4.56
CA GLN A 140 -0.67 15.26 -3.71
C GLN A 140 -1.62 14.41 -2.87
N ILE A 141 -2.67 15.00 -2.32
CA ILE A 141 -3.72 14.28 -1.57
C ILE A 141 -4.32 13.21 -2.47
N SER A 142 -4.76 13.58 -3.68
CA SER A 142 -5.38 12.68 -4.65
C SER A 142 -4.45 11.55 -5.07
N VAL A 143 -3.19 11.88 -5.38
CA VAL A 143 -2.15 10.92 -5.70
C VAL A 143 -1.94 9.91 -4.57
N ASN A 144 -1.68 10.39 -3.35
CA ASN A 144 -1.39 9.50 -2.22
C ASN A 144 -2.60 8.64 -1.85
N ALA A 145 -3.82 9.19 -1.97
CA ALA A 145 -5.04 8.42 -1.78
C ALA A 145 -5.13 7.24 -2.78
N ARG A 146 -4.85 7.48 -4.07
CA ARG A 146 -4.87 6.41 -5.09
C ARG A 146 -3.81 5.35 -4.83
N VAL A 147 -2.62 5.75 -4.42
CA VAL A 147 -1.54 4.83 -4.03
C VAL A 147 -1.99 3.97 -2.83
N ALA A 148 -2.57 4.60 -1.80
CA ALA A 148 -3.09 3.89 -0.63
C ALA A 148 -4.19 2.89 -1.04
N THR A 149 -5.20 3.33 -1.81
CA THR A 149 -6.30 2.46 -2.28
C THR A 149 -5.79 1.24 -3.04
N ARG A 150 -4.83 1.43 -3.95
CA ARG A 150 -4.21 0.32 -4.70
C ARG A 150 -3.54 -0.68 -3.74
N LYS A 151 -2.71 -0.20 -2.81
CA LYS A 151 -1.99 -1.05 -1.85
C LYS A 151 -2.94 -1.80 -0.91
N PHE A 152 -4.04 -1.18 -0.48
CA PHE A 152 -5.09 -1.85 0.29
C PHE A 152 -5.84 -2.90 -0.54
N THR A 153 -6.10 -2.62 -1.81
CA THR A 153 -6.74 -3.60 -2.71
C THR A 153 -5.86 -4.83 -2.89
N MET A 154 -4.55 -4.63 -3.13
CA MET A 154 -3.58 -5.73 -3.21
C MET A 154 -3.49 -6.51 -1.90
N PHE A 155 -3.47 -5.82 -0.75
CA PHE A 155 -3.52 -6.47 0.55
C PHE A 155 -4.78 -7.33 0.71
N ASN A 156 -5.96 -6.84 0.35
CA ASN A 156 -7.22 -7.59 0.48
C ASN A 156 -7.21 -8.86 -0.40
N ILE A 157 -6.70 -8.77 -1.63
CA ILE A 157 -6.58 -9.93 -2.53
C ILE A 157 -5.59 -10.96 -1.95
N ALA A 158 -4.42 -10.51 -1.49
CA ALA A 158 -3.43 -11.38 -0.87
C ALA A 158 -3.96 -12.03 0.41
N ALA A 159 -4.66 -11.26 1.25
CA ALA A 159 -5.27 -11.77 2.47
C ALA A 159 -6.33 -12.83 2.15
N GLY A 160 -7.15 -12.61 1.12
CA GLY A 160 -8.09 -13.61 0.62
C GLY A 160 -7.41 -14.93 0.22
N CYS A 161 -6.27 -14.86 -0.46
CA CYS A 161 -5.47 -16.04 -0.81
C CYS A 161 -4.94 -16.77 0.43
N VAL A 162 -4.45 -16.03 1.44
CA VAL A 162 -4.00 -16.58 2.72
C VAL A 162 -5.15 -17.25 3.48
N PHE A 163 -6.32 -16.60 3.55
CA PHE A 163 -7.51 -17.20 4.17
C PHE A 163 -7.92 -18.50 3.47
N ALA A 164 -7.92 -18.52 2.13
CA ALA A 164 -8.21 -19.73 1.38
C ALA A 164 -7.18 -20.85 1.68
N ALA A 165 -5.89 -20.52 1.77
CA ALA A 165 -4.85 -21.47 2.13
C ALA A 165 -5.07 -22.07 3.52
N ILE A 166 -5.41 -21.25 4.52
CA ILE A 166 -5.71 -21.69 5.89
C ILE A 166 -6.95 -22.60 5.90
N LEU A 167 -8.01 -22.28 5.15
CA LEU A 167 -9.20 -23.12 5.05
C LEU A 167 -8.88 -24.50 4.44
N VAL A 168 -8.04 -24.53 3.41
CA VAL A 168 -7.54 -25.79 2.83
C VAL A 168 -6.79 -26.61 3.87
N LEU A 169 -5.90 -25.99 4.65
CA LEU A 169 -5.15 -26.66 5.72
C LEU A 169 -6.05 -27.13 6.88
N ALA A 170 -7.16 -26.45 7.14
CA ALA A 170 -8.13 -26.85 8.17
C ALA A 170 -9.07 -27.98 7.71
N SER A 171 -9.13 -28.28 6.42
CA SER A 171 -10.07 -29.28 5.86
C SER A 171 -9.84 -30.73 6.34
N PRO A 172 -8.59 -31.25 6.48
CA PRO A 172 -8.37 -32.64 6.89
C PRO A 172 -8.96 -33.01 8.26
N PRO A 173 -8.73 -32.25 9.35
CA PRO A 173 -9.29 -32.59 10.66
C PRO A 173 -10.82 -32.43 10.70
N LEU A 174 -11.39 -31.45 9.99
CA LEU A 174 -12.84 -31.27 9.89
C LEU A 174 -13.52 -32.47 9.22
N TRP A 175 -12.94 -32.94 8.12
CA TRP A 175 -13.43 -34.11 7.40
C TRP A 175 -13.33 -35.38 8.25
N TRP A 176 -12.23 -35.54 8.98
CA TRP A 176 -12.04 -36.69 9.88
C TRP A 176 -13.03 -36.67 11.05
N GLY A 177 -13.24 -35.52 11.70
CA GLY A 177 -14.22 -35.36 12.78
C GLY A 177 -15.65 -35.62 12.32
N PHE A 178 -16.02 -35.15 11.13
CA PHE A 178 -17.34 -35.42 10.54
C PHE A 178 -17.57 -36.91 10.29
N ARG A 179 -16.56 -37.63 9.79
CA ARG A 179 -16.65 -39.10 9.63
C ARG A 179 -16.81 -39.84 10.95
N LEU A 180 -16.23 -39.32 12.03
CA LEU A 180 -16.32 -39.90 13.36
C LEU A 180 -17.72 -39.74 13.97
N LEU A 181 -18.41 -38.63 13.69
CA LEU A 181 -19.79 -38.37 14.13
C LEU A 181 -20.85 -39.19 13.38
N GLN A 182 -20.51 -39.75 12.21
CA GLN A 182 -21.40 -40.59 11.40
C GLN A 182 -21.28 -42.09 11.71
N ARG A 183 -20.36 -42.49 12.59
CA ARG A 183 -20.21 -43.87 13.07
C ARG A 183 -20.82 -44.02 14.46
#